data_AF-A0A091RHC3-F1
#
_entry.id   AF-A0A091RHC3-F1
#
_cell.length_a   1.000
_cell.length_b   1.000
_cell.length_c   1.000
_cell.angle_alpha   90.00
_cell.angle_beta   90.00
_cell.angle_gamma   90.00
#
_symmetry.space_group_name_H-M   'P 1'
#
loop_
_entity.id
_entity.type
_entity.pdbx_description
1 polymer ?
#
loop_
_entity_poly.entity_id
_entity_poly.type
_entity_poly.pdbx_seq_one_letter_code
_entity_poly.pdbx_strand_id
1 'polypeptide(L)' 'GGISENAVKTFVTATTVSLNWSTMTKEFSVSVSLSDTSQIIKNPSGFFVWSNLTPATLYTFKFMFEQLHLGFINVS' A
#
# COMPACT_ATOMS: atom_id res chain seq x y z
N GLY A 1 6.20 -14.57 -6.69
CA GLY A 1 6.88 -14.09 -5.47
C GLY A 1 5.82 -13.63 -4.50
N GLY A 2 5.86 -14.09 -3.24
CA GLY A 2 4.89 -13.68 -2.23
C GLY A 2 5.27 -12.35 -1.58
N ILE A 3 4.27 -11.59 -1.14
CA ILE A 3 4.47 -10.40 -0.29
C ILE A 3 4.45 -10.88 1.16
N SER A 4 5.53 -10.62 1.90
CA SER A 4 5.61 -10.90 3.34
C SER A 4 4.84 -9.84 4.14
N GLU A 5 4.26 -10.20 5.28
CA GLU A 5 3.66 -9.23 6.22
C GLU A 5 4.65 -8.11 6.62
N ASN A 6 5.94 -8.43 6.70
CA ASN A 6 7.01 -7.47 7.02
C ASN A 6 7.44 -6.61 5.82
N ALA A 7 6.83 -6.78 4.65
CA ALA A 7 7.16 -6.00 3.45
C ALA A 7 6.70 -4.54 3.56
N VAL A 8 5.78 -4.23 4.48
CA VAL A 8 5.26 -2.89 4.71
C VAL A 8 5.58 -2.46 6.14
N LYS A 9 6.23 -1.31 6.27
CA LYS A 9 6.46 -0.61 7.54
C LYS A 9 5.44 0.50 7.70
N THR A 10 4.81 0.54 8.87
CA THR A 10 3.82 1.55 9.24
C THR A 10 4.41 2.52 10.25
N PHE A 11 4.21 3.82 10.07
CA PHE A 11 4.53 4.85 11.06
C PHE A 11 3.29 5.70 11.33
N VAL A 12 2.97 5.95 12.60
CA VAL A 12 1.73 6.62 13.00
C VAL A 12 2.05 7.84 13.85
N THR A 13 1.39 8.95 13.56
CA THR A 13 1.36 10.15 14.41
C THR A 13 -0.08 10.40 14.89
N ALA A 14 -0.30 11.49 15.63
CA ALA A 14 -1.64 11.86 16.06
C ALA A 14 -2.63 12.07 14.89
N THR A 15 -2.16 12.47 13.71
CA THR A 15 -3.02 12.85 12.58
C THR A 15 -2.62 12.23 11.25
N THR A 16 -1.59 11.36 11.24
CA THR A 16 -1.09 10.74 10.01
C THR A 16 -0.75 9.27 10.19
N VAL A 17 -0.90 8.50 9.11
CA VAL A 17 -0.36 7.16 8.96
C VAL A 17 0.48 7.13 7.69
N SER A 18 1.74 6.77 7.84
CA SER A 18 2.68 6.59 6.72
C SER A 18 2.95 5.11 6.52
N LEU A 19 2.94 4.69 5.26
CA LEU A 19 3.22 3.33 4.82
C LEU A 19 4.47 3.37 3.96
N ASN A 20 5.43 2.49 4.24
CA ASN A 20 6.66 2.34 3.48
C ASN A 20 6.84 0.87 3.08
N TRP A 21 7.05 0.58 1.79
CA TRP A 21 7.25 -0.79 1.30
C TRP A 21 8.46 -0.87 0.38
N SER A 22 9.22 -1.95 0.50
CA SER A 22 10.49 -2.13 -0.24
C SER A 22 10.35 -3.01 -1.48
N THR A 23 9.29 -3.81 -1.59
CA THR A 23 9.17 -4.86 -2.62
C THR A 23 8.28 -4.46 -3.80
N MET A 24 8.88 -4.54 -5.00
CA MET A 24 8.29 -4.68 -6.34
C MET A 24 7.16 -3.72 -6.72
N THR A 25 7.53 -2.59 -7.33
CA THR A 25 6.59 -1.49 -7.60
C THR A 25 6.29 -1.29 -9.08
N LYS A 26 7.01 -1.97 -9.99
CA LYS A 26 6.71 -1.89 -11.43
C LYS A 26 5.62 -2.87 -11.88
N GLU A 27 5.50 -4.00 -11.19
CA GLU A 27 4.58 -5.08 -11.56
C GLU A 27 3.23 -5.00 -10.84
N PHE A 28 3.07 -4.04 -9.92
CA PHE A 28 1.89 -3.93 -9.07
C PHE A 28 1.38 -2.48 -9.03
N SER A 29 0.06 -2.33 -9.16
CA SER A 29 -0.66 -1.16 -8.70
C SER A 29 -0.90 -1.28 -7.20
N VAL A 30 -0.75 -0.18 -6.48
CA VAL A 30 -0.99 -0.14 -5.03
C VAL A 30 -2.11 0.83 -4.74
N SER A 31 -3.08 0.39 -3.95
CA SER A 31 -4.15 1.26 -3.44
C SER A 31 -4.24 1.18 -1.92
N VAL A 32 -4.53 2.33 -1.32
CA VAL A 32 -4.83 2.46 0.10
C VAL A 32 -6.26 2.91 0.22
N SER A 33 -7.05 2.26 1.06
CA SER A 33 -8.43 2.65 1.31
C SER A 33 -8.70 2.83 2.79
N LEU A 34 -9.54 3.82 3.10
CA LEU A 34 -10.11 4.08 4.41
C LEU A 34 -11.62 4.26 4.22
N SER A 35 -12.39 3.32 4.75
CA SER A 35 -13.84 3.23 4.49
C SER A 35 -14.11 3.25 2.98
N ASP A 36 -14.91 4.20 2.49
CA ASP A 36 -15.31 4.29 1.08
C ASP A 36 -14.34 5.12 0.22
N THR A 37 -13.29 5.68 0.82
CA THR A 37 -12.28 6.46 0.10
C THR A 37 -11.10 5.57 -0.26
N SER A 38 -10.72 5.57 -1.54
CA SER A 38 -9.53 4.86 -2.03
C SER A 38 -8.59 5.81 -2.77
N GLN A 39 -7.29 5.66 -2.53
CA GLN A 39 -6.23 6.41 -3.19
C GLN A 39 -5.32 5.43 -3.93
N ILE A 40 -5.21 5.63 -5.25
CA ILE A 40 -4.33 4.85 -6.12
C ILE A 40 -2.96 5.51 -6.17
N ILE A 41 -1.92 4.75 -5.87
CA ILE A 41 -0.53 5.21 -5.87
C ILE A 41 0.03 4.98 -7.28
N LYS A 42 0.01 6.03 -8.11
CA LYS A 42 0.38 5.96 -9.53
C LYS A 42 1.88 5.75 -9.79
N ASN A 43 2.71 5.84 -8.75
CA ASN A 43 4.14 5.60 -8.85
C ASN A 43 4.59 5.09 -7.48
N PRO A 44 4.56 3.77 -7.23
CA PRO A 44 4.85 3.27 -5.91
C PRO A 44 6.37 3.38 -5.70
N SER A 45 6.87 4.52 -5.26
CA SER A 45 8.26 4.66 -4.81
C SER A 45 8.48 4.01 -3.45
N GLY A 46 7.54 3.17 -3.01
CA GLY A 46 7.59 2.51 -1.71
C GLY A 46 7.12 3.38 -0.56
N PHE A 47 6.36 4.46 -0.80
CA PHE A 47 5.91 5.37 0.26
C PHE A 47 4.55 6.00 0.00
N PHE A 48 3.72 6.09 1.03
CA PHE A 48 2.43 6.79 1.01
C PHE A 48 2.11 7.37 2.40
N VAL A 49 1.39 8.50 2.44
CA VAL A 49 0.92 9.14 3.67
C VAL A 49 -0.57 9.40 3.59
N TRP A 50 -1.31 8.87 4.56
CA TRP A 50 -2.67 9.29 4.85
C TRP A 50 -2.63 10.36 5.94
N SER A 51 -3.21 11.54 5.69
CA SER A 51 -3.22 12.68 6.60
C SER A 51 -4.63 13.08 7.03
N ASN A 52 -4.72 14.10 7.88
CA ASN A 52 -5.97 14.66 8.38
C ASN A 52 -6.83 13.67 9.18
N LEU A 53 -6.18 12.76 9.89
CA LEU A 53 -6.86 11.85 10.82
C LEU A 53 -7.16 12.57 12.14
N THR A 54 -8.23 12.13 12.80
CA THR A 54 -8.58 12.59 14.15
C THR A 54 -7.74 11.85 15.18
N PRO A 55 -7.06 12.56 16.10
CA PRO A 55 -6.30 11.91 17.17
C PRO A 55 -7.17 10.99 18.04
N ALA A 56 -6.53 9.98 18.63
CA ALA A 56 -7.19 9.00 19.51
C ALA A 56 -8.40 8.28 18.88
N THR A 57 -8.45 8.20 17.55
CA THR A 57 -9.52 7.52 16.80
C THR A 57 -8.98 6.25 16.16
N LEU A 58 -9.74 5.16 16.25
CA LEU A 58 -9.39 3.89 15.63
C LEU A 58 -9.77 3.91 14.14
N TYR A 59 -8.80 3.60 13.28
CA TYR A 59 -8.99 3.49 11.84
C TYR A 59 -8.59 2.10 11.34
N THR A 60 -9.31 1.60 10.34
CA THR A 60 -8.96 0.37 9.64
C THR A 60 -8.65 0.71 8.20
N PHE A 61 -7.39 0.52 7.80
CA PHE A 61 -6.95 0.73 6.43
C PHE A 61 -6.91 -0.59 5.68
N LYS A 62 -7.34 -0.57 4.43
CA LYS A 62 -7.13 -1.68 3.48
C LYS A 62 -5.99 -1.30 2.54
N PHE A 63 -4.98 -2.15 2.48
CA PHE A 63 -3.84 -1.99 1.59
C PHE A 63 -3.87 -3.12 0.56
N MET A 64 -3.95 -2.77 -0.72
CA MET A 64 -4.14 -3.74 -1.79
C MET A 64 -3.06 -3.57 -2.86
N PHE A 65 -2.37 -4.68 -3.13
CA PHE A 65 -1.45 -4.82 -4.25
C PHE A 65 -2.17 -5.59 -5.35
N GLU A 66 -2.33 -4.97 -6.51
CA GLU A 66 -2.94 -5.55 -7.68
C GLU A 66 -1.86 -5.76 -8.74
N GLN A 67 -1.63 -7.01 -9.14
CA GLN A 67 -0.63 -7.34 -10.14
C GLN A 67 -1.09 -6.83 -11.52
N LEU A 68 -0.28 -6.00 -12.17
CA LEU A 68 -0.59 -5.40 -13.47
C LEU A 68 -0.24 -6.34 -14.63
N HIS A 69 0.87 -7.08 -14.51
CA HIS A 69 1.30 -8.04 -15.52
C HIS A 69 1.45 -9.43 -14.91
N LEU A 70 0.68 -10.39 -15.42
CA LEU A 70 0.99 -11.81 -15.25
C LEU A 70 2.30 -12.05 -16.01
N GLY A 71 3.41 -12.21 -15.31
CA GLY A 71 4.63 -12.71 -15.94
C GLY A 71 4.27 -14.02 -16.64
N PHE A 72 4.25 -14.02 -17.97
CA PHE A 72 3.96 -15.20 -18.75
C PHE A 72 4.92 -16.29 -18.29
N ILE A 73 4.40 -17.35 -17.65
CA ILE A 73 5.16 -18.58 -17.48
C ILE A 73 5.36 -19.09 -18.89
N ASN A 74 6.55 -18.88 -19.45
CA ASN A 74 6.90 -19.46 -20.73
C ASN A 74 7.03 -20.97 -20.49
N VAL A 75 5.99 -21.72 -20.83
CA VAL A 75 6.06 -23.19 -20.86
C VAL A 75 6.69 -23.53 -22.20
N SER A 76 8.01 -23.63 -22.23
CA SER A 76 8.80 -24.14 -23.36
C SER A 76 9.77 -25.20 -22.87
#